data_AF-A0A496SKT6-F1
#
_entry.id   AF-A0A496SKT6-F1
#
_cell.length_a   1.000
_cell.length_b   1.000
_cell.length_c   1.000
_cell.angle_alpha   90.00
_cell.angle_beta   90.00
_cell.angle_gamma   90.00
#
_symmetry.space_group_name_H-M   'P 1'
#
loop_
_entity.id
_entity.type
_entity.pdbx_description
1 polymer ?
#
loop_
_entity_poly.entity_id
_entity_poly.type
_entity_poly.pdbx_seq_one_letter_code
_entity_poly.pdbx_strand_id
1 'polypeptide(L)'
;MGTSTSYSAPKTPGWARAKATMTRFANQGGVGPTQLSDVMSAYVRALGGATHAASSSASRAVAQKLGSFLSAMSRGGLGEALRQVGLGDLVGQDISTTLSALVDRLAGTGNTLDEIVARRAATEVLAEVLENVETDAEIDELYGRGLGQERIEELLEKFVSLSIYERLLQHLGDRIDDASLTTAEKQRIEEQIRDFVEQNHASAFRQYRGAFFRLGRGYWACFY
;
A
#
# COMPACT_ATOMS: atom_id res chain seq x y z
N MET A 1 -25.28 -7.64 -16.49
CA MET A 1 -25.50 -6.98 -15.19
C MET A 1 -24.81 -7.80 -14.12
N GLY A 2 -23.54 -7.52 -13.84
CA GLY A 2 -22.77 -8.18 -12.79
C GLY A 2 -22.82 -7.30 -11.54
N THR A 3 -23.45 -7.79 -10.49
CA THR A 3 -23.43 -7.13 -9.18
C THR A 3 -22.03 -7.25 -8.61
N SER A 4 -21.31 -6.14 -8.56
CA SER A 4 -20.01 -5.99 -7.92
C SER A 4 -20.07 -6.64 -6.54
N THR A 5 -19.23 -7.66 -6.34
CA THR A 5 -19.10 -8.43 -5.11
C THR A 5 -19.05 -7.49 -3.91
N SER A 6 -20.03 -7.67 -3.01
CA SER A 6 -20.32 -6.76 -1.91
C SER A 6 -19.14 -6.59 -0.96
N TYR A 7 -18.56 -5.40 -0.96
CA TYR A 7 -17.66 -4.91 0.09
C TYR A 7 -18.38 -4.92 1.45
N SER A 8 -17.80 -5.59 2.45
CA SER A 8 -18.26 -5.46 3.84
C SER A 8 -17.58 -4.25 4.48
N ALA A 9 -18.27 -3.11 4.49
CA ALA A 9 -17.79 -1.92 5.18
C ALA A 9 -17.42 -2.20 6.65
N PRO A 10 -16.38 -1.55 7.20
CA PRO A 10 -16.07 -1.64 8.61
C PRO A 10 -17.32 -1.27 9.43
N LYS A 11 -17.76 -2.18 10.31
CA LYS A 11 -18.91 -1.96 11.21
C LYS A 11 -18.54 -1.14 12.45
N THR A 12 -17.37 -0.50 12.44
CA THR A 12 -16.87 0.27 13.58
C THR A 12 -17.69 1.56 13.73
N PRO A 13 -17.97 2.02 14.97
CA PRO A 13 -18.68 3.28 15.21
C PRO A 13 -18.02 4.50 14.54
N GLY A 14 -16.70 4.46 14.35
CA GLY A 14 -15.93 5.49 13.66
C GLY A 14 -16.19 5.59 12.15
N TRP A 15 -16.73 4.55 11.51
CA TRP A 15 -16.94 4.52 10.07
C TRP A 15 -17.95 5.55 9.57
N ALA A 16 -19.05 5.73 10.32
CA ALA A 16 -20.05 6.76 9.99
C ALA A 16 -19.43 8.17 10.00
N ARG A 17 -18.56 8.45 10.98
CA ARG A 17 -17.85 9.72 11.09
C ARG A 17 -16.85 9.92 9.97
N ALA A 18 -16.07 8.89 9.62
CA ALA A 18 -15.14 8.95 8.50
C ALA A 18 -15.85 9.27 7.18
N LYS A 19 -16.96 8.57 6.88
CA LYS A 19 -17.80 8.85 5.71
C LYS A 19 -18.31 10.29 5.69
N ALA A 20 -18.80 10.80 6.82
CA ALA A 20 -19.27 12.17 6.90
C ALA A 20 -18.14 13.19 6.62
N THR A 21 -16.92 12.91 7.10
CA THR A 21 -15.74 13.75 6.81
C THR A 21 -15.35 13.71 5.34
N MET A 22 -15.34 12.53 4.71
CA MET A 22 -15.08 12.40 3.27
C MET A 22 -16.11 13.17 2.44
N THR A 23 -17.40 13.00 2.74
CA THR A 23 -18.47 13.71 2.02
C THR A 23 -18.37 15.22 2.19
N ARG A 24 -18.02 15.72 3.38
CA ARG A 24 -17.79 17.17 3.57
C ARG A 24 -16.61 17.67 2.74
N PHE A 25 -15.49 16.95 2.75
CA PHE A 25 -14.32 17.31 1.95
C PHE A 25 -14.65 17.34 0.45
N ALA A 26 -15.34 16.31 -0.07
CA ALA A 26 -15.76 16.23 -1.46
C ALA A 26 -16.71 17.39 -1.81
N ASN A 27 -17.77 17.62 -1.03
CA ASN A 27 -18.74 18.71 -1.30
C ASN A 27 -18.14 20.11 -1.17
N GLN A 28 -16.95 20.27 -0.58
CA GLN A 28 -16.21 21.53 -0.50
C GLN A 28 -15.28 21.75 -1.70
N GLY A 29 -15.24 20.84 -2.68
CA GLY A 29 -14.35 20.96 -3.83
C GLY A 29 -12.86 20.92 -3.45
N GLY A 30 -12.53 20.31 -2.31
CA GLY A 30 -11.18 20.34 -1.72
C GLY A 30 -10.76 21.73 -1.21
N VAL A 31 -11.66 22.71 -1.20
CA VAL A 31 -11.41 24.07 -0.74
C VAL A 31 -12.33 24.36 0.44
N GLY A 32 -11.82 24.15 1.64
CA GLY A 32 -12.63 24.31 2.84
C GLY A 32 -11.91 24.01 4.14
N PRO A 33 -12.62 24.13 5.27
CA PRO A 33 -12.05 23.90 6.59
C PRO A 33 -11.72 22.43 6.87
N THR A 34 -12.32 21.48 6.12
CA THR A 34 -11.94 20.07 6.20
C THR A 34 -10.80 19.85 5.24
N GLN A 35 -9.63 19.47 5.76
CA GLN A 35 -8.45 19.18 4.95
C GLN A 35 -8.34 17.68 4.67
N LEU A 36 -7.55 17.31 3.65
CA LEU A 36 -7.29 15.90 3.34
C LEU A 36 -6.64 15.14 4.52
N SER A 37 -5.82 15.83 5.32
CA SER A 37 -5.23 15.30 6.56
C SER A 37 -6.29 14.93 7.62
N ASP A 38 -7.41 15.67 7.69
CA ASP A 38 -8.54 15.36 8.57
C ASP A 38 -9.28 14.10 8.09
N VAL A 39 -9.45 13.96 6.77
CA VAL A 39 -10.06 12.80 6.12
C VAL A 39 -9.22 11.55 6.42
N MET A 40 -7.91 11.59 6.16
CA MET A 40 -6.96 10.53 6.47
C MET A 40 -7.02 10.12 7.96
N SER A 41 -6.97 11.11 8.84
CA SER A 41 -6.99 10.87 10.30
C SER A 41 -8.30 10.24 10.76
N ALA A 42 -9.45 10.69 10.24
CA ALA A 42 -10.74 10.10 10.55
C ALA A 42 -10.85 8.67 10.01
N TYR A 43 -10.30 8.42 8.82
CA TYR A 43 -10.29 7.11 8.18
C TYR A 43 -9.45 6.09 8.94
N VAL A 44 -8.19 6.42 9.25
CA VAL A 44 -7.30 5.55 10.04
C VAL A 44 -7.90 5.22 11.40
N ARG A 45 -8.50 6.21 12.08
CA ARG A 45 -9.21 5.97 13.36
C ARG A 45 -10.41 5.04 13.18
N ALA A 46 -11.19 5.20 12.11
CA ALA A 46 -12.33 4.33 11.83
C ALA A 46 -11.92 2.88 11.57
N LEU A 47 -10.72 2.65 11.03
CA LEU A 47 -10.16 1.31 10.85
C LEU A 47 -9.55 0.71 12.14
N GLY A 48 -9.65 1.40 13.28
CA GLY A 48 -9.11 0.94 14.56
C GLY A 48 -7.73 1.50 14.92
N GLY A 49 -7.30 2.58 14.26
CA GLY A 49 -5.98 3.20 14.46
C GLY A 49 -4.92 2.62 13.54
N ALA A 50 -3.72 3.20 13.49
CA ALA A 50 -2.67 2.84 12.54
C ALA A 50 -2.35 1.33 12.53
N THR A 51 -2.35 0.70 13.71
CA THR A 51 -2.07 -0.74 13.88
C THR A 51 -3.15 -1.65 13.28
N HIS A 52 -4.43 -1.28 13.35
CA HIS A 52 -5.54 -2.06 12.79
C HIS A 52 -5.93 -1.62 11.37
N ALA A 53 -5.65 -0.36 11.03
CA ALA A 53 -5.72 0.17 9.68
C ALA A 53 -4.75 -0.55 8.74
N ALA A 54 -3.70 -1.15 9.32
CA ALA A 54 -2.59 -1.73 8.59
C ALA A 54 -2.99 -2.81 7.55
N SER A 55 -4.19 -3.41 7.57
CA SER A 55 -4.63 -4.23 6.42
C SER A 55 -6.02 -4.89 6.56
N SER A 56 -6.76 -4.92 5.46
CA SER A 56 -7.81 -5.92 5.19
C SER A 56 -7.23 -7.35 5.25
N SER A 57 -8.06 -8.39 5.22
CA SER A 57 -7.55 -9.77 5.10
C SER A 57 -6.69 -9.97 3.85
N ALA A 58 -7.05 -9.33 2.72
CA ALA A 58 -6.30 -9.40 1.48
C ALA A 58 -4.92 -8.73 1.60
N SER A 59 -4.84 -7.49 2.10
CA SER A 59 -3.55 -6.81 2.28
C SER A 59 -2.65 -7.54 3.28
N ARG A 60 -3.20 -8.21 4.31
CA ARG A 60 -2.40 -9.05 5.23
C ARG A 60 -1.75 -10.22 4.50
N ALA A 61 -2.54 -10.94 3.70
CA ALA A 61 -2.04 -12.09 2.95
C ALA A 61 -0.93 -11.67 1.96
N VAL A 62 -1.11 -10.53 1.29
CA VAL A 62 -0.09 -10.00 0.38
C VAL A 62 1.16 -9.52 1.14
N ALA A 63 1.00 -8.82 2.28
CA ALA A 63 2.12 -8.40 3.11
C ALA A 63 2.97 -9.59 3.60
N GLN A 64 2.33 -10.68 4.01
CA GLN A 64 3.03 -11.91 4.43
C GLN A 64 3.85 -12.51 3.29
N LYS A 65 3.25 -12.65 2.10
CA LYS A 65 3.94 -13.18 0.92
C LYS A 65 5.10 -12.25 0.47
N LEU A 66 4.87 -10.95 0.48
CA LEU A 66 5.87 -9.93 0.15
C LEU A 66 7.04 -9.99 1.15
N GLY A 67 6.75 -10.00 2.45
CA GLY A 67 7.78 -10.11 3.50
C GLY A 67 8.59 -11.40 3.38
N SER A 68 7.93 -12.52 3.08
CA SER A 68 8.62 -13.79 2.83
C SER A 68 9.52 -13.72 1.59
N PHE A 69 9.06 -13.08 0.52
CA PHE A 69 9.84 -12.89 -0.71
C PHE A 69 11.07 -11.98 -0.48
N LEU A 70 10.88 -10.82 0.15
CA LEU A 70 11.98 -9.89 0.47
C LEU A 70 13.01 -10.54 1.40
N SER A 71 12.54 -11.35 2.35
CA SER A 71 13.43 -12.11 3.25
C SER A 71 14.20 -13.21 2.51
N ALA A 72 13.60 -13.87 1.53
CA ALA A 72 14.30 -14.84 0.68
C ALA A 72 15.38 -14.15 -0.15
N MET A 73 15.05 -12.99 -0.73
CA MET A 73 15.97 -12.19 -1.50
C MET A 73 17.15 -11.68 -0.66
N SER A 74 16.90 -11.29 0.59
CA SER A 74 17.94 -10.92 1.56
C SER A 74 18.94 -12.04 1.83
N ARG A 75 18.49 -13.31 1.85
CA ARG A 75 19.36 -14.46 2.17
C ARG A 75 20.10 -15.06 0.98
N GLY A 76 19.53 -14.98 -0.22
CA GLY A 76 20.00 -15.73 -1.39
C GLY A 76 19.86 -15.03 -2.73
N GLY A 77 19.59 -13.72 -2.74
CA GLY A 77 19.44 -12.93 -3.96
C GLY A 77 18.09 -13.15 -4.68
N LEU A 78 17.88 -12.41 -5.77
CA LEU A 78 16.62 -12.39 -6.51
C LEU A 78 16.28 -13.77 -7.10
N GLY A 79 17.27 -14.46 -7.67
CA GLY A 79 17.04 -15.75 -8.32
C GLY A 79 16.55 -16.83 -7.36
N GLU A 80 17.06 -16.86 -6.12
CA GLU A 80 16.57 -17.79 -5.09
C GLU A 80 15.17 -17.43 -4.60
N ALA A 81 14.91 -16.13 -4.42
CA ALA A 81 13.58 -15.66 -4.05
C ALA A 81 12.52 -16.01 -5.11
N LEU A 82 12.85 -15.87 -6.39
CA LEU A 82 11.99 -16.27 -7.52
C LEU A 82 11.70 -17.77 -7.50
N ARG A 83 12.71 -18.62 -7.29
CA ARG A 83 12.51 -20.08 -7.17
C ARG A 83 11.57 -20.44 -6.01
N GLN A 84 11.72 -19.81 -4.85
CA GLN A 84 10.87 -20.09 -3.68
C GLN A 84 9.39 -19.76 -3.89
N VAL A 85 9.09 -18.76 -4.72
CA VAL A 85 7.71 -18.44 -5.08
C VAL A 85 7.21 -19.21 -6.31
N GLY A 86 8.03 -20.10 -6.89
CA GLY A 86 7.67 -20.90 -8.06
C GLY A 86 7.81 -20.17 -9.39
N LEU A 87 8.66 -19.15 -9.45
CA LEU A 87 8.98 -18.35 -10.64
C LEU A 87 10.44 -18.56 -11.09
N GLY A 88 10.99 -19.76 -10.86
CA GLY A 88 12.39 -20.08 -11.19
C GLY A 88 12.73 -19.94 -12.67
N ASP A 89 11.75 -20.10 -13.56
CA ASP A 89 11.93 -19.95 -15.01
C ASP A 89 12.14 -18.48 -15.44
N LEU A 90 11.92 -17.52 -14.52
CA LEU A 90 12.11 -16.09 -14.76
C LEU A 90 13.49 -15.58 -14.33
N VAL A 91 14.36 -16.45 -13.82
CA VAL A 91 15.74 -16.09 -13.48
C VAL A 91 16.47 -15.64 -14.75
N GLY A 92 17.09 -14.46 -14.70
CA GLY A 92 17.77 -13.82 -15.85
C GLY A 92 16.84 -13.28 -16.94
N GLN A 93 15.52 -13.28 -16.73
CA GLN A 93 14.57 -12.63 -17.65
C GLN A 93 14.49 -11.11 -17.39
N ASP A 94 13.92 -10.41 -18.36
CA ASP A 94 13.66 -8.97 -18.27
C ASP A 94 12.87 -8.58 -17.01
N ILE A 95 13.25 -7.45 -16.39
CA ILE A 95 12.73 -7.02 -15.10
C ILE A 95 11.23 -6.68 -15.16
N SER A 96 10.73 -6.18 -16.29
CA SER A 96 9.31 -5.85 -16.44
C SER A 96 8.43 -7.11 -16.48
N THR A 97 8.94 -8.16 -17.12
CA THR A 97 8.30 -9.48 -17.14
C THR A 97 8.31 -10.11 -15.75
N THR A 98 9.46 -10.05 -15.07
CA THR A 98 9.64 -10.56 -13.70
C THR A 98 8.73 -9.85 -12.71
N LEU A 99 8.67 -8.51 -12.75
CA LEU A 99 7.79 -7.69 -11.90
C LEU A 99 6.33 -8.08 -12.10
N SER A 100 5.87 -8.18 -13.35
CA SER A 100 4.47 -8.52 -13.66
C SER A 100 4.08 -9.89 -13.08
N ALA A 101 4.93 -10.91 -13.28
CA ALA A 101 4.70 -12.25 -12.75
C ALA A 101 4.77 -12.31 -11.21
N LEU A 102 5.66 -11.53 -10.59
CA LEU A 102 5.74 -11.43 -9.13
C LEU A 102 4.46 -10.82 -8.55
N VAL A 103 3.96 -9.72 -9.13
CA VAL A 103 2.71 -9.11 -8.66
C VAL A 103 1.55 -10.10 -8.80
N ASP A 104 1.45 -10.82 -9.92
CA ASP A 104 0.45 -11.88 -10.10
C ASP A 104 0.56 -12.98 -9.05
N ARG A 105 1.77 -13.41 -8.74
CA ARG A 105 2.01 -14.48 -7.78
C ARG A 105 1.70 -14.06 -6.34
N LEU A 106 2.10 -12.85 -5.95
CA LEU A 106 1.97 -12.38 -4.57
C LEU A 106 0.56 -11.83 -4.31
N ALA A 107 0.03 -11.02 -5.22
CA ALA A 107 -1.23 -10.29 -5.04
C ALA A 107 -2.44 -10.85 -5.79
N GLY A 108 -2.26 -11.79 -6.72
CA GLY A 108 -3.36 -12.36 -7.50
C GLY A 108 -3.99 -11.37 -8.48
N THR A 109 -5.20 -11.69 -8.97
CA THR A 109 -5.82 -10.99 -10.10
C THR A 109 -6.59 -9.71 -9.74
N GLY A 110 -6.82 -9.41 -8.46
CA GLY A 110 -7.51 -8.17 -8.05
C GLY A 110 -9.03 -8.20 -8.27
N ASN A 111 -9.72 -9.22 -7.76
CA ASN A 111 -11.16 -9.39 -7.98
C ASN A 111 -12.03 -8.62 -6.98
N THR A 112 -11.45 -8.18 -5.86
CA THR A 112 -12.11 -7.33 -4.87
C THR A 112 -11.36 -6.01 -4.72
N LEU A 113 -12.04 -4.97 -4.18
CA LEU A 113 -11.40 -3.68 -3.91
C LEU A 113 -10.15 -3.83 -3.05
N ASP A 114 -10.22 -4.64 -2.00
CA ASP A 114 -9.09 -4.88 -1.09
C ASP A 114 -7.93 -5.61 -1.80
N GLU A 115 -8.21 -6.49 -2.76
CA GLU A 115 -7.18 -7.14 -3.58
C GLU A 115 -6.57 -6.18 -4.61
N ILE A 116 -7.36 -5.30 -5.24
CA ILE A 116 -6.87 -4.27 -6.17
C ILE A 116 -5.92 -3.32 -5.43
N VAL A 117 -6.32 -2.88 -4.24
CA VAL A 117 -5.50 -2.04 -3.35
C VAL A 117 -4.19 -2.74 -3.00
N ALA A 118 -4.26 -3.99 -2.54
CA ALA A 118 -3.07 -4.75 -2.17
C ALA A 118 -2.15 -4.99 -3.37
N ARG A 119 -2.72 -5.23 -4.56
CA ARG A 119 -1.97 -5.40 -5.81
C ARG A 119 -1.22 -4.14 -6.19
N ARG A 120 -1.87 -2.97 -6.18
CA ARG A 120 -1.21 -1.68 -6.48
C ARG A 120 -0.06 -1.39 -5.52
N ALA A 121 -0.30 -1.56 -4.22
CA ALA A 121 0.73 -1.35 -3.20
C ALA A 121 1.91 -2.31 -3.38
N ALA A 122 1.66 -3.58 -3.73
CA ALA A 122 2.71 -4.55 -4.01
C ALA A 122 3.51 -4.18 -5.26
N THR A 123 2.85 -3.75 -6.34
CA THR A 123 3.52 -3.29 -7.57
C THR A 123 4.48 -2.15 -7.27
N GLU A 124 4.05 -1.14 -6.54
CA GLU A 124 4.87 0.02 -6.19
C GLU A 124 6.11 -0.37 -5.39
N VAL A 125 5.94 -1.21 -4.35
CA VAL A 125 7.05 -1.67 -3.51
C VAL A 125 8.02 -2.56 -4.29
N LEU A 126 7.52 -3.48 -5.11
CA LEU A 126 8.37 -4.34 -5.93
C LEU A 126 9.10 -3.57 -7.03
N ALA A 127 8.44 -2.58 -7.64
CA ALA A 127 9.06 -1.72 -8.64
C ALA A 127 10.23 -0.93 -8.04
N GLU A 128 10.09 -0.40 -6.82
CA GLU A 128 11.19 0.27 -6.11
C GLU A 128 12.33 -0.70 -5.78
N VAL A 129 12.02 -1.91 -5.34
CA VAL A 129 13.04 -2.92 -5.00
C VAL A 129 13.83 -3.35 -6.23
N LEU A 130 13.16 -3.43 -7.38
CA LEU A 130 13.75 -3.84 -8.65
C LEU A 130 14.18 -2.63 -9.51
N GLU A 131 14.14 -1.42 -8.94
CA GLU A 131 14.53 -0.20 -9.65
C GLU A 131 16.04 -0.23 -9.91
N ASN A 132 16.45 0.13 -11.13
CA ASN A 132 17.85 0.12 -11.57
C ASN A 132 18.50 -1.28 -11.56
N VAL A 133 17.69 -2.33 -11.73
CA VAL A 133 18.14 -3.70 -11.92
C VAL A 133 17.76 -4.13 -13.34
N GLU A 134 18.74 -4.38 -14.21
CA GLU A 134 18.51 -4.94 -15.55
C GLU A 134 18.57 -6.47 -15.52
N THR A 135 19.39 -7.03 -14.63
CA THR A 135 19.59 -8.49 -14.49
C THR A 135 19.65 -8.94 -13.03
N ASP A 136 19.38 -10.23 -12.77
CA ASP A 136 19.47 -10.81 -11.43
C ASP A 136 20.88 -10.76 -10.82
N ALA A 137 21.92 -10.71 -11.66
CA ALA A 137 23.31 -10.53 -11.24
C ALA A 137 23.58 -9.13 -10.66
N GLU A 138 22.87 -8.10 -11.12
CA GLU A 138 23.02 -6.72 -10.63
C GLU A 138 22.38 -6.51 -9.25
N ILE A 139 21.45 -7.38 -8.82
CA ILE A 139 20.87 -7.35 -7.46
C ILE A 139 21.96 -7.59 -6.40
N ASP A 140 22.88 -8.53 -6.65
CA ASP A 140 23.98 -8.82 -5.73
C ASP A 140 24.99 -7.66 -5.67
N GLU A 141 25.12 -6.89 -6.75
CA GLU A 141 25.93 -5.67 -6.79
C GLU A 141 25.23 -4.48 -6.11
N LEU A 142 23.91 -4.31 -6.33
CA LEU A 142 23.09 -3.23 -5.78
C LEU A 142 22.84 -3.37 -4.28
N TYR A 143 22.55 -4.59 -3.82
CA TYR A 143 22.22 -4.89 -2.42
C TYR A 143 23.37 -5.57 -1.67
N GLY A 144 24.49 -5.89 -2.33
CA GLY A 144 25.67 -6.47 -1.71
C GLY A 144 25.41 -7.85 -1.09
N ARG A 145 25.08 -7.88 0.21
CA ARG A 145 24.73 -9.10 0.96
C ARG A 145 23.21 -9.33 1.04
N GLY A 146 22.44 -8.66 0.19
CA GLY A 146 20.97 -8.67 0.18
C GLY A 146 20.34 -7.49 0.92
N LEU A 147 19.01 -7.38 0.86
CA LEU A 147 18.26 -6.37 1.59
C LEU A 147 18.49 -6.51 3.10
N GLY A 148 19.01 -5.46 3.75
CA GLY A 148 19.10 -5.42 5.21
C GLY A 148 17.72 -5.47 5.86
N GLN A 149 17.63 -6.02 7.08
CA GLN A 149 16.36 -6.14 7.82
C GLN A 149 15.63 -4.80 7.96
N GLU A 150 16.36 -3.72 8.25
CA GLU A 150 15.80 -2.36 8.34
C GLU A 150 15.08 -1.98 7.04
N ARG A 151 15.70 -2.20 5.87
CA ARG A 151 15.05 -1.91 4.58
C ARG A 151 13.82 -2.78 4.33
N ILE A 152 13.81 -4.04 4.75
CA ILE A 152 12.62 -4.91 4.63
C ILE A 152 11.47 -4.36 5.47
N GLU A 153 11.74 -3.96 6.72
CA GLU A 153 10.76 -3.35 7.61
C GLU A 153 10.19 -2.06 6.99
N GLU A 154 11.05 -1.19 6.45
CA GLU A 154 10.65 0.04 5.76
C GLU A 154 9.76 -0.23 4.53
N LEU A 155 10.10 -1.23 3.71
CA LEU A 155 9.31 -1.61 2.53
C LEU A 155 7.93 -2.18 2.92
N LEU A 156 7.86 -2.93 4.02
CA LEU A 156 6.58 -3.45 4.53
C LEU A 156 5.73 -2.34 5.16
N GLU A 157 6.34 -1.39 5.86
CA GLU A 157 5.66 -0.19 6.34
C GLU A 157 5.12 0.67 5.17
N LYS A 158 5.92 0.80 4.10
CA LYS A 158 5.50 1.47 2.86
C LYS A 158 4.30 0.74 2.24
N PHE A 159 4.37 -0.58 2.08
CA PHE A 159 3.27 -1.40 1.55
C PHE A 159 1.96 -1.18 2.32
N VAL A 160 2.03 -1.19 3.65
CA VAL A 160 0.87 -0.97 4.52
C VAL A 160 0.30 0.44 4.34
N SER A 161 1.17 1.44 4.32
CA SER A 161 0.78 2.84 4.16
C SER A 161 0.10 3.09 2.81
N LEU A 162 0.68 2.57 1.74
CA LEU A 162 0.12 2.57 0.38
C LEU A 162 -1.26 1.91 0.34
N SER A 163 -1.41 0.76 1.00
CA SER A 163 -2.68 0.02 1.03
C SER A 163 -3.79 0.82 1.71
N ILE A 164 -3.49 1.50 2.82
CA ILE A 164 -4.45 2.38 3.50
C ILE A 164 -4.83 3.54 2.59
N TYR A 165 -3.83 4.12 1.93
CA TYR A 165 -3.98 5.30 1.11
C TYR A 165 -4.84 5.01 -0.13
N GLU A 166 -4.46 4.02 -0.94
CA GLU A 166 -5.20 3.59 -2.12
C GLU A 166 -6.65 3.24 -1.79
N ARG A 167 -6.88 2.57 -0.66
CA ARG A 167 -8.24 2.26 -0.22
C ARG A 167 -9.04 3.50 0.14
N LEU A 168 -8.42 4.47 0.81
CA LEU A 168 -9.08 5.75 1.07
C LEU A 168 -9.45 6.44 -0.25
N LEU A 169 -8.53 6.47 -1.22
CA LEU A 169 -8.77 7.14 -2.49
C LEU A 169 -9.96 6.57 -3.22
N GLN A 170 -10.11 5.25 -3.23
CA GLN A 170 -11.27 4.60 -3.84
C GLN A 170 -12.57 5.07 -3.16
N HIS A 171 -12.59 5.06 -1.82
CA HIS A 171 -13.75 5.56 -1.08
C HIS A 171 -14.01 7.05 -1.27
N LEU A 172 -12.96 7.85 -1.48
CA LEU A 172 -13.08 9.28 -1.69
C LEU A 172 -13.54 9.60 -3.13
N GLY A 173 -13.05 8.85 -4.12
CA GLY A 173 -13.48 8.89 -5.51
C GLY A 173 -14.99 8.67 -5.64
N ASP A 174 -15.52 7.63 -4.99
CA ASP A 174 -16.96 7.39 -4.92
C ASP A 174 -17.74 8.63 -4.42
N ARG A 175 -17.19 9.37 -3.44
CA ARG A 175 -17.84 10.59 -2.90
C ARG A 175 -17.70 11.80 -3.80
N ILE A 176 -16.57 11.93 -4.48
CA ILE A 176 -16.34 13.00 -5.46
C ILE A 176 -17.30 12.80 -6.65
N ASP A 177 -17.55 11.56 -7.04
CA ASP A 177 -18.48 11.23 -8.11
C ASP A 177 -19.94 11.46 -7.74
N ASP A 178 -20.32 11.16 -6.49
CA ASP A 178 -21.64 11.48 -5.96
C ASP A 178 -21.86 12.99 -5.72
N ALA A 179 -20.79 13.78 -5.61
CA ALA A 179 -20.87 15.21 -5.34
C ALA A 179 -21.23 16.00 -6.61
N SER A 180 -22.08 17.01 -6.45
CA SER A 180 -22.46 17.95 -7.53
C SER A 180 -21.35 18.97 -7.80
N LEU A 181 -20.18 18.49 -8.24
CA LEU A 181 -18.98 19.28 -8.52
C LEU A 181 -18.79 19.48 -10.03
N THR A 182 -18.16 20.59 -10.39
CA THR A 182 -17.64 20.83 -11.73
C THR A 182 -16.40 19.98 -12.00
N THR A 183 -16.07 19.75 -13.28
CA THR A 183 -14.85 19.02 -13.69
C THR A 183 -13.59 19.65 -13.09
N ALA A 184 -13.51 20.98 -13.03
CA ALA A 184 -12.36 21.69 -12.47
C ALA A 184 -12.20 21.46 -10.96
N GLU A 185 -13.30 21.34 -10.21
CA GLU A 185 -13.26 21.03 -8.78
C GLU A 185 -12.85 19.58 -8.52
N LYS A 186 -13.34 18.64 -9.32
CA LYS A 186 -12.92 17.23 -9.25
C LYS A 186 -11.41 17.10 -9.51
N GLN A 187 -10.91 17.71 -10.59
CA GLN A 187 -9.49 17.70 -10.93
C GLN A 187 -8.62 18.31 -9.82
N ARG A 188 -9.06 19.44 -9.22
CA ARG A 188 -8.35 20.03 -8.08
C ARG A 188 -8.24 19.08 -6.89
N ILE A 189 -9.32 18.38 -6.56
CA ILE A 189 -9.29 17.39 -5.47
C ILE A 189 -8.32 16.26 -5.80
N GLU A 190 -8.33 15.76 -7.04
CA GLU A 190 -7.38 14.74 -7.51
C GLU A 190 -5.92 15.21 -7.42
N GLU A 191 -5.64 16.47 -7.76
CA GLU A 191 -4.32 17.09 -7.61
C GLU A 191 -3.90 17.19 -6.13
N GLN A 192 -4.79 17.66 -5.24
CA GLN A 192 -4.49 17.70 -3.79
C GLN A 192 -4.23 16.32 -3.19
N ILE A 193 -4.98 15.31 -3.66
CA ILE A 193 -4.79 13.92 -3.32
C ILE A 193 -3.39 13.48 -3.73
N ARG A 194 -3.03 13.66 -5.01
CA ARG A 194 -1.73 13.31 -5.58
C ARG A 194 -0.59 13.99 -4.83
N ASP A 195 -0.67 15.30 -4.62
CA ASP A 195 0.34 16.06 -3.88
C ASP A 195 0.52 15.52 -2.47
N PHE A 196 -0.58 15.15 -1.80
CA PHE A 196 -0.52 14.57 -0.48
C PHE A 196 0.12 13.17 -0.50
N VAL A 197 -0.14 12.33 -1.53
CA VAL A 197 0.60 11.06 -1.75
C VAL A 197 2.07 11.35 -1.84
N GLU A 198 2.48 12.17 -2.79
CA GLU A 198 3.87 12.36 -3.15
C GLU A 198 4.65 12.98 -1.99
N GLN A 199 4.07 13.99 -1.33
CA GLN A 199 4.66 14.60 -0.14
C GLN A 199 4.77 13.60 1.01
N ASN A 200 3.75 12.78 1.27
CA ASN A 200 3.81 11.79 2.34
C ASN A 200 4.59 10.52 1.96
N HIS A 201 4.80 10.22 0.67
CA HIS A 201 5.70 9.13 0.26
C HIS A 201 7.16 9.51 0.51
N ALA A 202 7.51 10.78 0.30
CA ALA A 202 8.85 11.30 0.62
C ALA A 202 9.04 11.68 2.10
N SER A 203 7.97 12.02 2.84
CA SER A 203 8.03 12.55 4.21
C SER A 203 7.41 11.68 5.32
N ALA A 204 6.57 10.67 5.02
CA ALA A 204 6.12 9.69 6.01
C ALA A 204 7.30 8.99 6.67
N PHE A 205 8.41 8.89 5.95
CA PHE A 205 9.66 8.33 6.41
C PHE A 205 10.37 9.15 7.51
N ARG A 206 10.16 10.48 7.59
CA ARG A 206 10.81 11.32 8.62
C ARG A 206 9.92 11.60 9.83
N GLN A 207 8.62 11.77 9.64
CA GLN A 207 7.73 12.25 10.71
C GLN A 207 7.16 11.12 11.58
N TYR A 208 7.09 9.87 11.10
CA TYR A 208 6.52 8.74 11.86
C TYR A 208 7.55 7.82 12.51
N ARG A 209 8.85 8.02 12.24
CA ARG A 209 9.99 7.31 12.85
C ARG A 209 9.99 7.33 14.39
N GLY A 210 9.36 8.33 15.01
CA GLY A 210 9.26 8.45 16.48
C GLY A 210 7.97 7.92 17.11
N ALA A 211 6.90 7.73 16.32
CA ALA A 211 5.60 7.28 16.79
C ALA A 211 5.42 5.75 16.65
N PHE A 212 6.00 5.17 15.59
CA PHE A 212 5.95 3.73 15.34
C PHE A 212 6.94 2.97 16.25
N PHE A 213 8.14 3.52 16.45
CA PHE A 213 9.21 2.92 17.27
C PHE A 213 8.91 2.86 18.78
N ARG A 214 7.94 3.64 19.27
CA ARG A 214 7.56 3.66 20.70
C ARG A 214 6.47 2.64 21.06
N LEU A 215 5.83 2.02 20.05
CA LEU A 215 4.75 1.04 20.24
C LEU A 215 5.12 -0.36 19.75
N GLY A 216 6.31 -0.53 19.13
CA GLY A 216 6.75 -1.75 18.46
C GLY A 216 7.59 -2.75 19.27
N ARG A 217 7.66 -2.68 20.61
CA ARG A 217 8.38 -3.70 21.42
C ARG A 217 7.53 -4.92 21.84
N GLY A 218 6.25 -4.98 21.49
CA GLY A 218 5.32 -5.96 22.07
C GLY A 218 4.89 -7.14 21.21
N TYR A 219 5.07 -7.12 19.88
CA TYR A 219 4.31 -8.03 19.00
C TYR A 219 5.12 -8.90 18.03
N TRP A 220 6.44 -8.98 18.20
CA TRP A 220 7.29 -9.91 17.43
C TRP A 220 7.76 -11.13 18.23
N ALA A 221 7.18 -11.39 19.41
CA ALA A 221 7.55 -12.52 20.28
C ALA A 221 6.72 -13.80 20.06
N CYS A 222 5.90 -13.89 19.00
CA CYS A 222 5.02 -15.05 18.77
C CYS A 222 5.27 -15.78 17.43
N PHE A 223 6.37 -15.48 16.75
CA PHE A 223 6.80 -16.24 15.57
C PHE A 223 8.26 -16.67 15.76
N TYR A 224 8.44 -17.73 16.54
CA TYR A 224 9.60 -18.64 16.51
C TYR A 224 9.05 -20.07 16.64
#